data_AF-A0AAJ6L1Q0-F1
#
_entry.id   AF-A0AAJ6L1Q0-F1
#
_cell.length_a   1.000
_cell.length_b   1.000
_cell.length_c   1.000
_cell.angle_alpha   90.00
_cell.angle_beta   90.00
_cell.angle_gamma   90.00
#
_symmetry.space_group_name_H-M   'P 1'
#
loop_
_entity.id
_entity.type
_entity.pdbx_description
1 polymer ?
#
loop_
_entity_poly.entity_id
_entity_poly.type
_entity_poly.pdbx_seq_one_letter_code
_entity_poly.pdbx_strand_id
1 'polypeptide(L)'
;MPQSQSASLLAIYPHITNRDRRLLQLLDDHQVLTTDQIHRMLFLARRTCQIRLGELAALGLLDRFRFARAGGGSHPWHWTLGHQGHRFQAAAHRRPEPAVRTSRQAVDRLSANPNLTHLLMANEFFVRLTVHARQHPQARLDRWWSETMTTRQFRTITADGHGLWSVADTTVGFFLEADTGTEPLGRVVAKLDRYAQLIRRGGPRYPVLFWLGSEHREEHLHRLLRSRRDSVPLATANHATNPAEAVWLPGGATGRVRLTELPSDHGQPVADNPNYDESGFVL
;
A
#
# COMPACT_ATOMS: atom_id res chain seq x y z
N MET A 1 -40.67 -10.25 13.81
CA MET A 1 -39.68 -10.30 12.71
C MET A 1 -38.52 -11.15 13.19
N PRO A 2 -38.08 -12.19 12.46
CA PRO A 2 -36.92 -12.96 12.88
C PRO A 2 -35.69 -12.08 12.72
N GLN A 3 -34.97 -11.84 13.81
CA GLN A 3 -33.64 -11.24 13.77
C GLN A 3 -32.77 -12.17 12.92
N SER A 4 -32.27 -11.66 11.79
CA SER A 4 -31.35 -12.39 10.95
C SER A 4 -30.13 -12.75 11.80
N GLN A 5 -30.06 -14.00 12.27
CA GLN A 5 -28.98 -14.50 13.08
C GLN A 5 -27.71 -14.30 12.27
N SER A 6 -26.89 -13.32 12.68
CA SER A 6 -25.61 -13.09 12.04
C SER A 6 -24.82 -14.39 12.22
N ALA A 7 -24.41 -15.02 11.11
CA ALA A 7 -23.67 -16.28 11.17
C ALA A 7 -22.56 -16.15 12.22
N SER A 8 -22.52 -17.10 13.15
CA SER A 8 -21.51 -17.10 14.21
C SER A 8 -20.13 -17.14 13.57
N LEU A 9 -19.21 -16.27 13.98
CA LEU A 9 -17.83 -16.29 13.47
C LEU A 9 -17.21 -17.69 13.66
N LEU A 10 -17.56 -18.39 14.75
CA LEU A 10 -17.10 -19.75 15.02
C LEU A 10 -17.48 -20.75 13.92
N ALA A 11 -18.63 -20.57 13.27
CA ALA A 11 -19.04 -21.43 12.16
C ALA A 11 -18.23 -21.18 10.88
N ILE A 12 -17.61 -20.01 10.74
CA ILE A 12 -16.80 -19.65 9.57
C ILE A 12 -15.37 -20.15 9.71
N TYR A 13 -14.84 -20.25 10.94
CA TYR A 13 -13.42 -20.53 11.21
C TYR A 13 -12.87 -21.81 10.56
N PRO A 14 -13.61 -22.95 10.54
CA PRO A 14 -13.15 -24.17 9.87
C PRO A 14 -12.93 -24.00 8.36
N HIS A 15 -13.51 -22.97 7.75
CA HIS A 15 -13.44 -22.70 6.31
C HIS A 15 -12.35 -21.70 5.93
N ILE A 16 -11.60 -21.12 6.88
CA ILE A 16 -10.60 -20.07 6.63
C ILE A 16 -9.18 -20.66 6.67
N THR A 17 -8.45 -20.53 5.56
CA THR A 17 -7.03 -20.92 5.45
C THR A 17 -6.11 -19.77 5.89
N ASN A 18 -4.82 -20.07 6.11
CA ASN A 18 -3.82 -19.03 6.41
C ASN A 18 -3.68 -17.98 5.30
N ARG A 19 -3.85 -18.40 4.04
CA ARG A 19 -3.88 -17.47 2.90
C ARG A 19 -5.07 -16.52 2.98
N ASP A 20 -6.25 -17.02 3.37
CA ASP A 20 -7.44 -16.17 3.49
C ASP A 20 -7.28 -15.19 4.65
N ARG A 21 -6.71 -15.62 5.78
CA ARG A 21 -6.35 -14.70 6.89
C ARG A 21 -5.41 -13.59 6.41
N ARG A 22 -4.40 -13.93 5.60
CA ARG A 22 -3.49 -12.93 5.00
C ARG A 22 -4.24 -11.97 4.07
N LEU A 23 -5.16 -12.46 3.24
CA LEU A 23 -5.99 -11.61 2.39
C LEU A 23 -6.89 -10.66 3.21
N LEU A 24 -7.54 -11.18 4.25
CA LEU A 24 -8.36 -10.35 5.14
C LEU A 24 -7.51 -9.27 5.82
N GLN A 25 -6.25 -9.58 6.19
CA GLN A 25 -5.35 -8.59 6.77
C GLN A 25 -4.98 -7.50 5.75
N LEU A 26 -4.60 -7.89 4.54
CA LEU A 26 -4.29 -6.93 3.48
C LEU A 26 -5.48 -6.00 3.17
N LEU A 27 -6.71 -6.51 3.20
CA LEU A 27 -7.90 -5.68 2.97
C LEU A 27 -8.28 -4.82 4.18
N ASP A 28 -7.97 -5.24 5.40
CA ASP A 28 -8.13 -4.40 6.60
C ASP A 28 -7.16 -3.20 6.55
N ASP A 29 -5.90 -3.45 6.14
CA ASP A 29 -4.84 -2.45 6.13
C ASP A 29 -4.89 -1.51 4.91
N HIS A 30 -5.31 -2.04 3.75
CA HIS A 30 -5.20 -1.37 2.45
C HIS A 30 -6.54 -1.18 1.72
N GLN A 31 -7.66 -1.52 2.38
CA GLN A 31 -9.06 -1.31 1.98
C GLN A 31 -9.53 -2.10 0.74
N VAL A 32 -8.81 -2.02 -0.38
CA VAL A 32 -9.24 -2.58 -1.66
C VAL A 32 -8.09 -3.12 -2.50
N LEU A 33 -8.32 -4.29 -3.08
CA LEU A 33 -7.42 -4.90 -4.07
C LEU A 33 -8.23 -5.47 -5.23
N THR A 34 -7.66 -5.44 -6.43
CA THR A 34 -8.29 -6.09 -7.59
C THR A 34 -8.09 -7.60 -7.57
N THR A 35 -8.94 -8.34 -8.30
CA THR A 35 -8.72 -9.80 -8.52
C THR A 35 -7.31 -10.11 -9.01
N ASP A 36 -6.74 -9.25 -9.87
CA ASP A 36 -5.42 -9.48 -10.45
C ASP A 36 -4.28 -9.30 -9.42
N GLN A 37 -4.37 -8.24 -8.61
CA GLN A 37 -3.45 -7.99 -7.51
C GLN A 37 -3.46 -9.14 -6.49
N ILE A 38 -4.65 -9.57 -6.07
CA ILE A 38 -4.81 -10.68 -5.13
C ILE A 38 -4.25 -11.98 -5.72
N HIS A 39 -4.57 -12.25 -7.00
CA HIS A 39 -4.07 -13.42 -7.69
C HIS A 39 -2.54 -13.45 -7.69
N ARG A 40 -1.88 -12.39 -8.17
CA ARG A 40 -0.41 -12.34 -8.27
C ARG A 40 0.28 -12.52 -6.91
N MET A 41 -0.30 -12.01 -5.82
CA MET A 41 0.30 -12.13 -4.49
C MET A 41 0.07 -13.48 -3.81
N LEU A 42 -1.11 -14.08 -3.98
CA LEU A 42 -1.57 -15.15 -3.09
C LEU A 42 -1.90 -16.49 -3.78
N PHE A 43 -1.92 -16.53 -5.12
CA PHE A 43 -2.37 -17.69 -5.88
C PHE A 43 -1.43 -18.00 -7.04
N LEU A 44 -1.31 -19.29 -7.38
CA LEU A 44 -0.58 -19.73 -8.57
C LEU A 44 -1.46 -19.71 -9.83
N ALA A 45 -2.76 -19.94 -9.67
CA ALA A 45 -3.71 -20.03 -10.78
C ALA A 45 -4.88 -19.06 -10.61
N ARG A 46 -5.18 -18.30 -11.67
CA ARG A 46 -6.22 -17.25 -11.68
C ARG A 46 -7.61 -17.80 -11.40
N ARG A 47 -7.94 -18.97 -11.97
CA ARG A 47 -9.24 -19.63 -11.76
C ARG A 47 -9.43 -20.01 -10.29
N THR A 48 -8.42 -20.58 -9.65
CA THR A 48 -8.44 -20.93 -8.22
C THR A 48 -8.63 -19.69 -7.35
N CYS A 49 -7.98 -18.58 -7.70
CA CYS A 49 -8.20 -17.28 -7.03
C CYS A 49 -9.66 -16.84 -7.12
N GLN A 50 -10.24 -16.82 -8.33
CA GLN A 50 -11.62 -16.38 -8.55
C GLN A 50 -12.65 -17.23 -7.81
N ILE A 51 -12.48 -18.56 -7.83
CA ILE A 51 -13.35 -19.49 -7.08
C ILE A 51 -13.27 -19.18 -5.59
N ARG A 52 -12.06 -19.10 -5.04
CA ARG A 52 -11.86 -18.84 -3.61
C ARG A 52 -12.41 -17.49 -3.17
N LEU A 53 -12.23 -16.43 -3.96
CA LEU A 53 -12.82 -15.12 -3.68
C LEU A 53 -14.35 -15.15 -3.71
N GLY A 54 -14.94 -15.96 -4.61
CA GLY A 54 -16.38 -16.22 -4.62
C GLY A 54 -16.89 -16.90 -3.35
N GLU A 55 -16.17 -17.93 -2.88
CA GLU A 55 -16.48 -18.63 -1.62
C GLU A 55 -16.40 -17.70 -0.40
N LEU A 56 -15.34 -16.89 -0.31
CA LEU A 56 -15.18 -15.93 0.79
C LEU A 56 -16.26 -14.84 0.77
N ALA A 57 -16.70 -14.40 -0.41
CA ALA A 57 -17.85 -13.49 -0.52
C ALA A 57 -19.17 -14.16 -0.12
N ALA A 58 -19.38 -15.43 -0.48
CA ALA A 58 -20.57 -16.18 -0.06
C ALA A 58 -20.64 -16.35 1.47
N LEU A 59 -19.48 -16.42 2.14
CA LEU A 59 -19.36 -16.40 3.61
C LEU A 59 -19.49 -14.99 4.22
N GLY A 60 -19.64 -13.94 3.41
CA GLY A 60 -19.70 -12.54 3.86
C GLY A 60 -18.38 -12.00 4.40
N LEU A 61 -17.28 -12.72 4.21
CA LEU A 61 -15.93 -12.29 4.60
C LEU A 61 -15.40 -11.21 3.66
N LEU A 62 -15.75 -11.30 2.38
CA LEU A 62 -15.41 -10.30 1.36
C LEU A 62 -16.68 -9.67 0.78
N ASP A 63 -16.55 -8.44 0.31
CA ASP A 63 -17.51 -7.78 -0.57
C ASP A 63 -16.79 -7.30 -1.83
N ARG A 64 -17.55 -6.96 -2.88
CA ARG A 64 -16.97 -6.58 -4.16
C ARG A 64 -17.83 -5.63 -4.96
N PHE A 65 -17.18 -4.77 -5.72
CA PHE A 65 -17.81 -3.91 -6.71
C PHE A 65 -16.97 -3.84 -7.99
N ARG A 66 -17.59 -3.42 -9.10
CA ARG A 66 -16.90 -3.21 -10.37
C ARG A 66 -17.66 -2.17 -11.20
N PHE A 67 -16.95 -1.54 -12.13
CA PHE A 67 -17.53 -0.57 -13.04
C PHE A 67 -17.68 -1.14 -14.45
N ALA A 68 -18.72 -0.70 -15.15
CA ALA A 68 -18.86 -0.93 -16.58
C ALA A 68 -17.76 -0.18 -17.36
N ARG A 69 -17.36 -0.72 -18.52
CA ARG A 69 -16.42 -0.06 -19.44
C ARG A 69 -17.19 0.66 -20.54
N ALA A 70 -16.72 1.83 -20.95
CA ALA A 70 -17.33 2.63 -22.02
C ALA A 70 -17.43 1.89 -23.37
N GLY A 71 -16.52 0.94 -23.65
CA GLY A 71 -16.51 0.10 -24.86
C GLY A 71 -17.13 -1.29 -24.68
N GLY A 72 -17.88 -1.53 -23.59
CA GLY A 72 -18.46 -2.82 -23.28
C GLY A 72 -17.60 -3.69 -22.34
N GLY A 73 -18.28 -4.57 -21.61
CA GLY A 73 -17.69 -5.39 -20.55
C GLY A 73 -17.56 -4.64 -19.22
N SER A 74 -16.73 -5.18 -18.31
CA SER A 74 -16.52 -4.60 -16.99
C SER A 74 -15.05 -4.62 -16.59
N HIS A 75 -14.66 -3.67 -15.74
CA HIS A 75 -13.38 -3.73 -15.05
C HIS A 75 -13.30 -4.98 -14.16
N PRO A 76 -12.07 -5.42 -13.78
CA PRO A 76 -11.91 -6.46 -12.78
C PRO A 76 -12.68 -6.14 -11.50
N TRP A 77 -13.08 -7.17 -10.76
CA TRP A 77 -13.66 -6.98 -9.42
C TRP A 77 -12.65 -6.31 -8.50
N HIS A 78 -13.14 -5.32 -7.76
CA HIS A 78 -12.48 -4.70 -6.61
C HIS A 78 -13.01 -5.38 -5.36
N TRP A 79 -12.13 -5.97 -4.57
CA TRP A 79 -12.47 -6.74 -3.38
C TRP A 79 -12.14 -5.95 -2.13
N THR A 80 -13.03 -6.02 -1.15
CA THR A 80 -12.97 -5.33 0.14
C THR A 80 -13.39 -6.29 1.25
N LEU A 81 -13.24 -5.90 2.52
CA LEU A 81 -13.83 -6.66 3.62
C LEU A 81 -15.36 -6.57 3.56
N GLY A 82 -16.00 -7.74 3.59
CA GLY A 82 -17.42 -7.84 3.88
C GLY A 82 -17.68 -7.67 5.37
N HIS A 83 -18.94 -7.65 5.77
CA HIS A 83 -19.30 -7.46 7.18
C HIS A 83 -18.68 -8.53 8.11
N GLN A 84 -18.69 -9.81 7.72
CA GLN A 84 -18.06 -10.86 8.54
C GLN A 84 -16.54 -10.73 8.55
N GLY A 85 -15.94 -10.22 7.47
CA GLY A 85 -14.50 -9.93 7.42
C GLY A 85 -14.11 -8.83 8.39
N HIS A 86 -14.90 -7.75 8.44
CA HIS A 86 -14.73 -6.69 9.43
C HIS A 86 -14.90 -7.18 10.88
N ARG A 87 -15.89 -8.03 11.16
CA ARG A 87 -16.06 -8.66 12.48
C ARG A 87 -14.87 -9.55 12.85
N PHE A 88 -14.41 -10.37 11.90
CA PHE A 88 -13.25 -11.24 12.07
C PHE A 88 -12.01 -10.42 12.45
N GLN A 89 -11.76 -9.30 11.76
CA GLN A 89 -10.63 -8.43 12.05
C GLN A 89 -10.78 -7.63 13.33
N ALA A 90 -11.99 -7.20 13.66
CA ALA A 90 -12.25 -6.57 14.94
C ALA A 90 -11.91 -7.52 16.10
N ALA A 91 -12.34 -8.79 16.01
CA ALA A 91 -11.98 -9.81 17.00
C ALA A 91 -10.48 -10.09 17.06
N ALA A 92 -9.82 -10.26 15.89
CA ALA A 92 -8.39 -10.54 15.81
C ALA A 92 -7.52 -9.42 16.41
N HIS A 93 -7.94 -8.17 16.25
CA HIS A 93 -7.21 -6.97 16.70
C HIS A 93 -7.77 -6.34 17.98
N ARG A 94 -8.70 -7.01 18.68
CA ARG A 94 -9.36 -6.53 19.91
C ARG A 94 -10.02 -5.14 19.74
N ARG A 95 -10.59 -4.88 18.56
CA ARG A 95 -11.36 -3.67 18.25
C ARG A 95 -12.86 -3.93 18.51
N PRO A 96 -13.66 -2.89 18.76
CA PRO A 96 -15.11 -3.03 18.88
C PRO A 96 -15.73 -3.69 17.65
N GLU A 97 -16.71 -4.56 17.85
CA GLU A 97 -17.43 -5.21 16.75
C GLU A 97 -18.20 -4.16 15.92
N PRO A 98 -18.03 -4.13 14.58
CA PRO A 98 -18.68 -3.13 13.75
C PRO A 98 -20.14 -3.48 13.49
N ALA A 99 -21.00 -2.47 13.42
CA ALA A 99 -22.38 -2.66 12.98
C ALA A 99 -22.46 -3.00 11.48
N VAL A 100 -23.46 -3.80 11.08
CA VAL A 100 -23.72 -4.14 9.66
C VAL A 100 -23.81 -2.90 8.77
N ARG A 101 -24.50 -1.86 9.25
CA ARG A 101 -24.64 -0.58 8.53
C ARG A 101 -23.28 0.07 8.26
N THR A 102 -22.39 0.08 9.24
CA THR A 102 -21.06 0.67 9.12
C THR A 102 -20.23 -0.07 8.08
N SER A 103 -20.25 -1.41 8.08
CA SER A 103 -19.55 -2.22 7.07
C SER A 103 -20.07 -1.93 5.65
N ARG A 104 -21.39 -1.88 5.44
CA ARG A 104 -21.98 -1.56 4.12
C ARG A 104 -21.59 -0.16 3.63
N GLN A 105 -21.68 0.83 4.51
CA GLN A 105 -21.29 2.20 4.17
C GLN A 105 -19.81 2.34 3.82
N ALA A 106 -18.93 1.51 4.38
CA ALA A 106 -17.52 1.50 4.00
C ALA A 106 -17.33 1.11 2.53
N VAL A 107 -18.04 0.05 2.08
CA VAL A 107 -18.02 -0.38 0.67
C VAL A 107 -18.62 0.68 -0.25
N ASP A 108 -19.76 1.26 0.12
CA ASP A 108 -20.41 2.32 -0.66
C ASP A 108 -19.47 3.53 -0.85
N ARG A 109 -18.89 4.03 0.26
CA ARG A 109 -17.93 5.15 0.23
C ARG A 109 -16.72 4.84 -0.64
N LEU A 110 -16.20 3.60 -0.57
CA LEU A 110 -15.03 3.22 -1.34
C LEU A 110 -15.32 3.10 -2.83
N SER A 111 -16.49 2.57 -3.20
CA SER A 111 -16.93 2.50 -4.60
C SER A 111 -17.23 3.88 -5.20
N ALA A 112 -17.63 4.85 -4.37
CA ALA A 112 -17.84 6.24 -4.77
C ALA A 112 -16.60 7.13 -4.57
N ASN A 113 -15.46 6.57 -4.16
CA ASN A 113 -14.26 7.35 -3.83
C ASN A 113 -13.61 7.92 -5.11
N PRO A 114 -13.52 9.25 -5.29
CA PRO A 114 -12.87 9.85 -6.46
C PRO A 114 -11.39 9.50 -6.57
N ASN A 115 -10.73 9.15 -5.45
CA ASN A 115 -9.32 8.76 -5.40
C ASN A 115 -9.11 7.24 -5.46
N LEU A 116 -10.13 6.45 -5.84
CA LEU A 116 -10.00 4.98 -5.91
C LEU A 116 -8.86 4.54 -6.84
N THR A 117 -8.71 5.18 -8.00
CA THR A 117 -7.61 4.86 -8.94
C THR A 117 -6.25 5.09 -8.29
N HIS A 118 -6.11 6.16 -7.52
CA HIS A 118 -4.88 6.48 -6.79
C HIS A 118 -4.58 5.45 -5.70
N LEU A 119 -5.59 5.09 -4.89
CA LEU A 119 -5.46 4.04 -3.87
C LEU A 119 -5.03 2.69 -4.48
N LEU A 120 -5.64 2.29 -5.60
CA LEU A 120 -5.27 1.06 -6.30
C LEU A 120 -3.86 1.09 -6.86
N MET A 121 -3.39 2.26 -7.27
CA MET A 121 -2.05 2.48 -7.80
C MET A 121 -1.00 2.43 -6.69
N ALA A 122 -1.24 3.08 -5.55
CA ALA A 122 -0.41 2.94 -4.37
C ALA A 122 -0.33 1.47 -3.93
N ASN A 123 -1.46 0.75 -3.90
CA ASN A 123 -1.47 -0.67 -3.60
C ASN A 123 -0.72 -1.51 -4.65
N GLU A 124 -0.81 -1.17 -5.94
CA GLU A 124 -0.08 -1.86 -7.03
C GLU A 124 1.44 -1.81 -6.83
N PHE A 125 1.97 -0.70 -6.30
CA PHE A 125 3.40 -0.56 -6.02
C PHE A 125 3.89 -1.68 -5.08
N PHE A 126 3.24 -1.82 -3.92
CA PHE A 126 3.61 -2.83 -2.92
C PHE A 126 3.23 -4.25 -3.34
N VAL A 127 2.19 -4.42 -4.16
CA VAL A 127 1.88 -5.70 -4.82
C VAL A 127 3.07 -6.15 -5.65
N ARG A 128 3.68 -5.26 -6.46
CA ARG A 128 4.85 -5.62 -7.28
C ARG A 128 6.06 -6.00 -6.44
N LEU A 129 6.34 -5.29 -5.35
CA LEU A 129 7.40 -5.66 -4.41
C LEU A 129 7.13 -7.03 -3.78
N THR A 130 5.89 -7.30 -3.35
CA THR A 130 5.48 -8.58 -2.78
C THR A 130 5.65 -9.73 -3.78
N VAL A 131 5.26 -9.51 -5.04
CA VAL A 131 5.41 -10.50 -6.11
C VAL A 131 6.89 -10.77 -6.41
N HIS A 132 7.72 -9.72 -6.47
CA HIS A 132 9.16 -9.87 -6.66
C HIS A 132 9.79 -10.68 -5.51
N ALA A 133 9.48 -10.35 -4.25
CA ALA A 133 9.98 -11.06 -3.07
C ALA A 133 9.65 -12.57 -3.10
N ARG A 134 8.47 -12.96 -3.60
CA ARG A 134 8.10 -14.37 -3.75
C ARG A 134 9.00 -15.16 -4.71
N GLN A 135 9.62 -14.48 -5.67
CA GLN A 135 10.48 -15.09 -6.69
C GLN A 135 11.97 -14.96 -6.32
N HIS A 136 12.31 -14.16 -5.32
CA HIS A 136 13.68 -13.84 -4.93
C HIS A 136 13.84 -14.06 -3.42
N PRO A 137 14.34 -15.23 -2.98
CA PRO A 137 14.37 -15.61 -1.56
C PRO A 137 15.12 -14.63 -0.63
N GLN A 138 16.05 -13.84 -1.18
CA GLN A 138 16.80 -12.84 -0.43
C GLN A 138 16.04 -11.51 -0.25
N ALA A 139 14.96 -11.30 -1.00
CA ALA A 139 14.20 -10.07 -1.02
C ALA A 139 12.93 -10.18 -0.16
N ARG A 140 12.66 -9.17 0.66
CA ARG A 140 11.49 -9.15 1.54
C ARG A 140 10.89 -7.75 1.63
N LEU A 141 9.56 -7.68 1.51
CA LEU A 141 8.80 -6.51 1.94
C LEU A 141 8.45 -6.70 3.40
N ASP A 142 9.26 -6.12 4.27
CA ASP A 142 9.13 -6.22 5.73
C ASP A 142 7.92 -5.47 6.25
N ARG A 143 7.71 -4.28 5.67
CA ARG A 143 6.62 -3.40 6.06
C ARG A 143 5.87 -2.87 4.85
N TRP A 144 4.56 -2.80 4.99
CA TRP A 144 3.67 -2.09 4.09
C TRP A 144 2.63 -1.35 4.92
N TRP A 145 2.77 -0.03 5.01
CA TRP A 145 1.77 0.86 5.60
C TRP A 145 1.03 1.61 4.50
N SER A 146 -0.30 1.64 4.60
CA SER A 146 -1.15 2.49 3.78
C SER A 146 -0.96 3.97 4.10
N GLU A 147 -1.51 4.86 3.27
CA GLU A 147 -1.56 6.30 3.53
C GLU A 147 -2.10 6.62 4.94
N THR A 148 -3.19 5.95 5.35
CA THR A 148 -3.81 6.17 6.67
C THR A 148 -2.85 5.79 7.82
N MET A 149 -2.20 4.64 7.73
CA MET A 149 -1.24 4.21 8.75
C MET A 149 0.00 5.11 8.74
N THR A 150 0.52 5.43 7.57
CA THR A 150 1.71 6.28 7.40
C THR A 150 1.47 7.68 7.97
N THR A 151 0.32 8.29 7.67
CA THR A 151 -0.07 9.60 8.21
C THR A 151 -0.27 9.56 9.72
N ARG A 152 -0.90 8.50 10.24
CA ARG A 152 -1.07 8.30 11.69
C ARG A 152 0.27 8.25 12.40
N GLN A 153 1.23 7.55 11.80
CA GLN A 153 2.49 7.23 12.44
C GLN A 153 3.56 8.31 12.23
N PHE A 154 3.60 8.92 11.06
CA PHE A 154 4.48 10.03 10.69
C PHE A 154 3.68 11.32 10.53
N ARG A 155 3.07 11.80 11.62
CA ARG A 155 2.08 12.91 11.71
C ARG A 155 2.31 14.16 10.86
N THR A 156 3.54 14.42 10.42
CA THR A 156 3.93 15.61 9.64
C THR A 156 3.76 15.41 8.13
N ILE A 157 3.71 14.17 7.65
CA ILE A 157 3.65 13.83 6.23
C ILE A 157 2.35 13.09 5.89
N THR A 158 2.01 13.09 4.61
CA THR A 158 0.85 12.39 4.03
C THR A 158 1.32 11.65 2.78
N ALA A 159 2.18 10.66 2.98
CA ALA A 159 2.66 9.78 1.91
C ALA A 159 1.60 8.74 1.58
N ASP A 160 1.54 8.31 0.33
CA ASP A 160 0.56 7.31 -0.14
C ASP A 160 0.84 5.91 0.41
N GLY A 161 2.07 5.70 0.87
CA GLY A 161 2.44 4.58 1.70
C GLY A 161 3.88 4.68 2.23
N HIS A 162 4.21 3.76 3.12
CA HIS A 162 5.55 3.58 3.65
C HIS A 162 5.91 2.10 3.61
N GLY A 163 7.15 1.79 3.27
CA GLY A 163 7.66 0.43 3.33
C GLY A 163 9.08 0.33 3.84
N LEU A 164 9.38 -0.87 4.33
CA LEU A 164 10.73 -1.36 4.59
C LEU A 164 10.99 -2.50 3.61
N TRP A 165 12.00 -2.32 2.76
CA TRP A 165 12.40 -3.30 1.76
C TRP A 165 13.79 -3.82 2.07
N SER A 166 13.92 -5.14 2.17
CA SER A 166 15.17 -5.80 2.52
C SER A 166 15.66 -6.67 1.38
N VAL A 167 16.95 -6.61 1.08
CA VAL A 167 17.65 -7.59 0.24
C VAL A 167 18.89 -8.04 0.97
N ALA A 168 19.00 -9.33 1.25
CA ALA A 168 20.02 -9.87 2.16
C ALA A 168 20.03 -9.09 3.48
N ASP A 169 21.15 -8.50 3.86
CA ASP A 169 21.32 -7.78 5.14
C ASP A 169 21.04 -6.27 5.05
N THR A 170 20.64 -5.77 3.87
CA THR A 170 20.37 -4.34 3.68
C THR A 170 18.87 -4.08 3.72
N THR A 171 18.42 -3.26 4.69
CA THR A 171 17.05 -2.76 4.78
C THR A 171 17.00 -1.29 4.38
N VAL A 172 16.13 -0.94 3.44
CA VAL A 172 15.85 0.44 3.06
C VAL A 172 14.42 0.78 3.42
N GLY A 173 14.23 1.82 4.22
CA GLY A 173 12.92 2.43 4.40
C GLY A 173 12.65 3.44 3.30
N PHE A 174 11.40 3.62 2.91
CA PHE A 174 11.00 4.59 1.90
C PHE A 174 9.61 5.17 2.15
N PHE A 175 9.34 6.35 1.59
CA PHE A 175 7.99 6.91 1.47
C PHE A 175 7.57 6.88 0.01
N LEU A 176 6.32 6.52 -0.27
CA LEU A 176 5.79 6.45 -1.63
C LEU A 176 4.87 7.65 -1.93
N GLU A 177 5.08 8.26 -3.08
CA GLU A 177 4.15 9.20 -3.73
C GLU A 177 3.81 8.62 -5.12
N ALA A 178 2.63 8.01 -5.24
CA ALA A 178 2.14 7.31 -6.42
C ALA A 178 1.33 8.28 -7.30
N ASP A 179 1.97 8.80 -8.33
CA ASP A 179 1.39 9.87 -9.14
C ASP A 179 0.46 9.33 -10.23
N THR A 180 -0.83 9.69 -10.15
CA THR A 180 -1.83 9.42 -11.20
C THR A 180 -1.88 10.50 -12.29
N GLY A 181 -0.96 11.47 -12.28
CA GLY A 181 -0.95 12.60 -13.21
C GLY A 181 -1.99 13.70 -12.94
N THR A 182 -2.73 13.61 -11.84
CA THR A 182 -3.86 14.51 -11.50
C THR A 182 -3.43 15.75 -10.71
N GLU A 183 -2.31 15.68 -9.98
CA GLU A 183 -1.78 16.79 -9.18
C GLU A 183 -0.74 17.61 -9.98
N PRO A 184 -0.70 18.96 -9.90
CA PRO A 184 0.39 19.72 -10.51
C PRO A 184 1.75 19.43 -9.87
N LEU A 185 2.81 19.28 -10.68
CA LEU A 185 4.15 18.93 -10.17
C LEU A 185 4.71 19.94 -9.16
N GLY A 186 4.36 21.23 -9.25
CA GLY A 186 4.76 22.22 -8.26
C GLY A 186 4.25 21.90 -6.85
N ARG A 187 3.05 21.31 -6.75
CA ARG A 187 2.47 20.87 -5.48
C ARG A 187 3.13 19.60 -4.95
N VAL A 188 3.48 18.68 -5.85
CA VAL A 188 4.30 17.49 -5.54
C VAL A 188 5.64 17.92 -4.94
N VAL A 189 6.32 18.89 -5.55
CA VAL A 189 7.58 19.43 -5.05
C VAL A 189 7.42 20.13 -3.70
N ALA A 190 6.32 20.87 -3.48
CA ALA A 190 6.05 21.53 -2.20
C ALA A 190 5.85 20.53 -1.04
N LYS A 191 5.39 19.30 -1.30
CA LYS A 191 5.28 18.26 -0.26
C LYS A 191 6.63 17.94 0.40
N LEU A 192 7.74 18.10 -0.33
CA LEU A 192 9.10 17.83 0.17
C LEU A 192 9.46 18.67 1.41
N ASP A 193 8.85 19.84 1.59
CA ASP A 193 9.09 20.69 2.77
C ASP A 193 8.66 19.98 4.07
N ARG A 194 7.59 19.18 4.03
CA ARG A 194 7.11 18.39 5.17
C ARG A 194 8.03 17.22 5.48
N TYR A 195 8.57 16.56 4.45
CA TYR A 195 9.57 15.51 4.63
C TYR A 195 10.87 16.07 5.23
N ALA A 196 11.31 17.25 4.77
CA ALA A 196 12.45 17.94 5.36
C ALA A 196 12.19 18.30 6.84
N GLN A 197 10.97 18.70 7.19
CA GLN A 197 10.57 18.95 8.57
C GLN A 197 10.58 17.68 9.43
N LEU A 198 10.12 16.55 8.91
CA LEU A 198 10.20 15.25 9.58
C LEU A 198 11.66 14.92 9.95
N ILE A 199 12.58 15.05 9.00
CA ILE A 199 14.01 14.80 9.22
C ILE A 199 14.58 15.77 10.28
N ARG A 200 14.28 17.07 10.17
CA ARG A 200 14.77 18.08 11.15
C ARG A 200 14.28 17.82 12.58
N ARG A 201 13.17 17.11 12.75
CA ARG A 201 12.62 16.72 14.06
C ARG A 201 13.18 15.40 14.58
N GLY A 202 14.18 14.82 13.92
CA GLY A 202 14.80 13.54 14.32
C GLY A 202 14.08 12.30 13.79
N GLY A 203 13.11 12.47 12.88
CA GLY A 203 12.48 11.36 12.17
C GLY A 203 13.43 10.69 11.17
N PRO A 204 13.03 9.55 10.58
CA PRO A 204 13.87 8.86 9.61
C PRO A 204 14.15 9.70 8.37
N ARG A 205 15.35 9.54 7.82
CA ARG A 205 15.75 10.12 6.54
C ARG A 205 15.69 9.05 5.46
N TYR A 206 14.48 8.84 4.97
CA TYR A 206 14.18 7.91 3.89
C TYR A 206 14.04 8.63 2.54
N PRO A 207 14.32 7.94 1.41
CA PRO A 207 13.99 8.43 0.10
C PRO A 207 12.47 8.55 -0.08
N VAL A 208 12.05 9.69 -0.62
CA VAL A 208 10.71 9.86 -1.19
C VAL A 208 10.73 9.33 -2.62
N LEU A 209 9.97 8.27 -2.85
CA LEU A 209 9.86 7.60 -4.13
C LEU A 209 8.66 8.17 -4.90
N PHE A 210 8.94 8.88 -5.97
CA PHE A 210 7.90 9.32 -6.90
C PHE A 210 7.72 8.29 -7.99
N TRP A 211 6.55 7.64 -8.01
CA TRP A 211 6.21 6.63 -9.01
C TRP A 211 5.24 7.22 -10.04
N LEU A 212 5.76 7.52 -11.24
CA LEU A 212 5.15 8.46 -12.18
C LEU A 212 4.54 7.76 -13.40
N GLY A 213 3.49 8.39 -13.96
CA GLY A 213 2.76 7.84 -15.10
C GLY A 213 3.50 7.92 -16.44
N SER A 214 4.53 8.75 -16.58
CA SER A 214 5.27 8.90 -17.85
C SER A 214 6.68 9.47 -17.68
N GLU A 215 7.55 9.17 -18.63
CA GLU A 215 8.91 9.71 -18.72
C GLU A 215 8.92 11.24 -18.83
N HIS A 216 8.01 11.82 -19.62
CA HIS A 216 7.93 13.27 -19.77
C HIS A 216 7.62 13.97 -18.43
N ARG A 217 6.79 13.33 -17.60
CA ARG A 217 6.47 13.82 -16.26
C ARG A 217 7.65 13.67 -15.30
N GLU A 218 8.40 12.57 -15.41
CA GLU A 218 9.67 12.34 -14.70
C GLU A 218 10.70 13.43 -15.03
N GLU A 219 10.93 13.71 -16.32
CA GLU A 219 11.84 14.76 -16.78
C GLU A 219 11.44 16.15 -16.23
N HIS A 220 10.14 16.48 -16.30
CA HIS A 220 9.63 17.75 -15.80
C HIS A 220 9.82 17.89 -14.29
N LEU A 221 9.59 16.82 -13.52
CA LEU A 221 9.83 16.81 -12.09
C LEU A 221 11.32 17.04 -11.80
N HIS A 222 12.22 16.33 -12.47
CA HIS A 222 13.66 16.53 -12.30
C HIS A 222 14.12 17.95 -12.64
N ARG A 223 13.55 18.58 -13.67
CA ARG A 223 13.84 20.01 -13.98
C ARG A 223 13.45 20.94 -12.83
N LEU A 224 12.30 20.71 -12.19
CA LEU A 224 11.87 21.50 -11.03
C LEU A 224 12.79 21.25 -9.82
N LEU A 225 13.17 20.00 -9.59
CA LEU A 225 14.00 19.60 -8.46
C LEU A 225 15.44 20.15 -8.52
N ARG A 226 16.00 20.39 -9.71
CA ARG A 226 17.34 21.01 -9.86
C ARG A 226 17.48 22.36 -9.16
N SER A 227 16.38 23.09 -9.00
CA SER A 227 16.36 24.39 -8.33
C SER A 227 16.31 24.30 -6.81
N ARG A 228 16.04 23.11 -6.25
CA ARG A 228 15.97 22.87 -4.80
C ARG A 228 17.34 22.45 -4.26
N ARG A 229 17.63 22.93 -3.05
CA ARG A 229 18.86 22.61 -2.30
C ARG A 229 18.62 21.68 -1.12
N ASP A 230 17.42 21.13 -0.98
CA ASP A 230 17.03 20.39 0.23
C ASP A 230 17.63 18.99 0.29
N SER A 231 17.87 18.55 1.52
CA SER A 231 18.59 17.32 1.86
C SER A 231 17.72 16.05 1.87
N VAL A 232 16.46 16.14 1.43
CA VAL A 232 15.52 15.00 1.40
C VAL A 232 15.96 14.06 0.27
N PRO A 233 16.38 12.82 0.57
CA PRO A 233 16.67 11.85 -0.48
C PRO A 233 15.38 11.60 -1.28
N LEU A 234 15.51 11.45 -2.58
CA LEU A 234 14.38 11.13 -3.46
C LEU A 234 14.85 10.33 -4.66
N ALA A 235 13.93 9.59 -5.24
CA ALA A 235 14.15 8.94 -6.52
C ALA A 235 12.83 8.84 -7.31
N THR A 236 12.95 8.76 -8.62
CA THR A 236 11.81 8.63 -9.53
C THR A 236 11.86 7.31 -10.28
N ALA A 237 10.70 6.73 -10.57
CA ALA A 237 10.55 5.61 -11.49
C ALA A 237 9.17 5.69 -12.16
N ASN A 238 8.96 4.91 -13.21
CA ASN A 238 7.71 4.94 -13.98
C ASN A 238 6.81 3.72 -13.71
N HIS A 239 5.50 3.88 -13.87
CA HIS A 239 4.54 2.79 -13.63
C HIS A 239 4.76 1.54 -14.48
N ALA A 240 5.45 1.66 -15.61
CA ALA A 240 5.77 0.53 -16.47
C ALA A 240 6.87 -0.39 -15.89
N THR A 241 7.69 0.11 -14.97
CA THR A 241 8.86 -0.63 -14.46
C THR A 241 8.53 -1.45 -13.21
N ASN A 242 9.36 -2.46 -12.92
CA ASN A 242 9.26 -3.19 -11.66
C ASN A 242 10.01 -2.43 -10.54
N PRO A 243 9.34 -1.94 -9.48
CA PRO A 243 9.96 -1.12 -8.45
C PRO A 243 11.06 -1.83 -7.64
N ALA A 244 11.15 -3.15 -7.69
CA ALA A 244 12.23 -3.90 -7.03
C ALA A 244 13.55 -3.93 -7.82
N GLU A 245 13.52 -3.57 -9.12
CA GLU A 245 14.69 -3.61 -9.99
C GLU A 245 15.48 -2.29 -9.96
N ALA A 246 16.58 -2.23 -10.72
CA ALA A 246 17.41 -1.04 -10.89
C ALA A 246 16.72 0.03 -11.76
N VAL A 247 15.60 0.57 -11.27
CA VAL A 247 14.70 1.45 -12.03
C VAL A 247 14.61 2.85 -11.43
N TRP A 248 15.21 3.09 -10.27
CA TRP A 248 15.07 4.34 -9.54
C TRP A 248 16.13 5.33 -9.99
N LEU A 249 15.74 6.49 -10.50
CA LEU A 249 16.65 7.59 -10.82
C LEU A 249 16.73 8.55 -9.62
N PRO A 250 17.83 8.55 -8.84
CA PRO A 250 17.98 9.47 -7.73
C PRO A 250 18.02 10.93 -8.19
N GLY A 251 17.59 11.85 -7.33
CA GLY A 251 17.69 13.29 -7.61
C GLY A 251 19.13 13.72 -7.91
N GLY A 252 19.34 14.32 -9.08
CA GLY A 252 20.65 14.81 -9.52
C GLY A 252 21.60 13.73 -10.08
N ALA A 253 21.20 12.46 -10.10
CA ALA A 253 21.98 11.38 -10.70
C ALA A 253 21.65 11.20 -12.19
N THR A 254 22.49 10.44 -12.90
CA THR A 254 22.31 10.07 -14.32
C THR A 254 22.04 8.58 -14.51
N GLY A 255 22.25 7.75 -13.48
CA GLY A 255 22.04 6.31 -13.52
C GLY A 255 20.86 5.87 -12.67
N ARG A 256 20.14 4.82 -13.11
CA ARG A 256 19.12 4.16 -12.32
C ARG A 256 19.74 3.12 -11.39
N VAL A 257 19.21 3.01 -10.18
CA VAL A 257 19.70 2.13 -9.11
C VAL A 257 18.55 1.32 -8.51
N ARG A 258 18.87 0.27 -7.74
CA ARG A 258 17.89 -0.50 -6.95
C ARG A 258 17.49 0.27 -5.69
N LEU A 259 16.40 -0.15 -5.06
CA LEU A 259 15.97 0.42 -3.76
C LEU A 259 17.07 0.34 -2.70
N THR A 260 17.81 -0.77 -2.63
CA THR A 260 18.87 -0.99 -1.64
C THR A 260 20.11 -0.11 -1.82
N GLU A 261 20.22 0.59 -2.95
CA GLU A 261 21.31 1.52 -3.24
C GLU A 261 20.92 2.98 -2.93
N LEU A 262 19.66 3.23 -2.56
CA LEU A 262 19.20 4.57 -2.18
C LEU A 262 19.63 4.92 -0.75
N PRO A 263 20.00 6.18 -0.47
CA PRO A 263 20.33 6.61 0.89
C PRO A 263 19.14 6.46 1.82
N SER A 264 19.29 5.67 2.88
CA SER A 264 18.27 5.40 3.89
C SER A 264 18.87 5.42 5.29
N ASP A 265 18.25 6.18 6.18
CA ASP A 265 18.60 6.22 7.60
C ASP A 265 17.30 6.09 8.41
N HIS A 266 17.25 5.08 9.29
CA HIS A 266 16.07 4.75 10.09
C HIS A 266 15.79 5.75 11.21
N GLY A 267 16.66 6.76 11.39
CA GLY A 267 16.54 7.80 12.39
C GLY A 267 17.01 7.34 13.76
N GLN A 268 16.76 8.16 14.77
CA GLN A 268 17.16 7.86 16.14
C GLN A 268 16.06 7.07 16.89
N PRO A 269 16.39 6.24 17.88
CA PRO A 269 15.44 5.54 18.73
C PRO A 269 14.80 6.50 19.75
N VAL A 270 13.99 7.43 19.25
CA VAL A 270 13.20 8.38 20.05
C VAL A 270 11.73 7.97 20.04
N ALA A 271 10.97 8.35 21.07
CA ALA A 271 9.56 7.96 21.21
C ALA A 271 8.68 8.34 20.00
N ASP A 272 9.03 9.42 19.29
CA ASP A 272 8.32 9.88 18.10
C ASP A 272 8.72 9.13 16.81
N ASN A 273 9.71 8.24 16.88
CA ASN A 273 10.15 7.45 15.73
C ASN A 273 9.48 6.06 15.72
N PRO A 274 8.46 5.82 14.87
CA PRO A 274 7.82 4.51 14.70
C PRO A 274 8.69 3.29 14.53
N ASN A 275 9.91 3.49 14.03
CA ASN A 275 10.78 2.40 13.69
C ASN A 275 11.31 1.67 14.91
N TYR A 276 11.12 2.24 16.10
CA TYR A 276 11.66 1.71 17.33
C TYR A 276 10.54 1.48 18.35
N ASP A 277 10.59 0.35 19.04
CA ASP A 277 9.84 0.08 20.25
C ASP A 277 10.81 -0.16 21.42
N GLU A 278 10.30 -0.60 22.58
CA GLU A 278 11.12 -0.92 23.76
C GLU A 278 12.19 -2.00 23.49
N SER A 279 12.02 -2.79 22.43
CA SER A 279 12.91 -3.89 22.02
C SER A 279 13.92 -3.47 20.93
N GLY A 280 13.85 -2.23 20.43
CA GLY A 280 14.73 -1.70 19.40
C GLY A 280 14.04 -1.57 18.03
N PHE A 281 14.79 -1.76 16.95
CA PHE A 281 14.27 -1.55 15.60
C PHE A 281 13.25 -2.62 15.21
N VAL A 282 12.07 -2.19 14.77
CA VAL A 282 10.96 -3.04 14.35
C VAL A 282 10.96 -3.10 12.82
N LEU A 283 10.88 -4.31 12.26
CA LEU A 283 10.64 -4.54 10.84
C LEU A 283 9.14 -4.54 10.56
#